data_AF-A0A356UGZ6-F1
#
_entry.id   AF-A0A356UGZ6-F1
#
_cell.length_a   1.000
_cell.length_b   1.000
_cell.length_c   1.000
_cell.angle_alpha   90.00
_cell.angle_beta   90.00
_cell.angle_gamma   90.00
#
_symmetry.space_group_name_H-M   'P 1'
#
loop_
_entity.id
_entity.type
_entity.pdbx_description
1 polymer ?
#
loop_
_entity_poly.entity_id
_entity_poly.type
_entity_poly.pdbx_seq_one_letter_code
_entity_poly.pdbx_strand_id
1 'polypeptide(L)'
;MNEISIDDFGYPSDYPRFEIRCDSQQLSWLKGDSNFTGKPGGIIGNTMFGMNGEHTNLLEPNIVKPESELVFAAGAVPGLNNPEYKLHILDKDNLVSTYPLNKNTMLAPKEDGEYVLILSVDWGNGDNSISYWFKLKVNR
;
A
#
# COMPACT_ATOMS: atom_id res chain seq x y z
N MET A 1 22.78 3.10 2.83
CA MET A 1 21.32 2.90 2.88
C MET A 1 20.77 3.75 1.76
N ASN A 2 20.33 3.13 0.67
CA ASN A 2 19.66 3.85 -0.41
C ASN A 2 18.21 4.01 0.04
N GLU A 3 17.79 5.25 0.28
CA GLU A 3 16.37 5.58 0.39
C GLU A 3 15.71 5.17 -0.92
N ILE A 4 14.81 4.19 -0.86
CA ILE A 4 14.01 3.78 -2.00
C ILE A 4 13.11 4.95 -2.34
N SER A 5 13.38 5.63 -3.46
CA SER A 5 12.62 6.76 -3.96
C SER A 5 11.69 6.34 -5.10
N ILE A 6 10.64 7.12 -5.33
CA ILE A 6 9.68 6.92 -6.42
C ILE A 6 10.38 6.85 -7.79
N ASP A 7 11.53 7.51 -7.94
CA ASP A 7 12.31 7.55 -9.18
C ASP A 7 13.05 6.22 -9.46
N ASP A 8 13.29 5.39 -8.44
CA ASP A 8 14.07 4.14 -8.57
C ASP A 8 13.35 3.06 -9.38
N PHE A 9 12.04 3.21 -9.61
CA PHE A 9 11.21 2.21 -10.29
C PHE A 9 10.72 2.65 -11.68
N GLY A 10 11.16 3.81 -12.19
CA GLY A 10 10.83 4.26 -13.55
C GLY A 10 9.33 4.40 -13.82
N TYR A 11 8.55 4.83 -12.82
CA TYR A 11 7.10 4.95 -12.94
C TYR A 11 6.69 6.02 -13.96
N PRO A 12 5.56 5.86 -14.66
CA PRO A 12 4.99 6.92 -15.49
C PRO A 12 4.75 8.17 -14.63
N SER A 13 5.00 9.36 -15.17
CA SER A 13 4.77 10.65 -14.49
C SER A 13 3.35 10.82 -13.93
N ASP A 14 2.40 10.05 -14.46
CA ASP A 14 0.97 10.18 -14.20
C ASP A 14 0.51 9.29 -13.04
N TYR A 15 1.41 8.50 -12.42
CA TYR A 15 1.08 7.71 -11.23
C TYR A 15 1.06 8.58 -9.97
N PRO A 16 0.04 8.41 -9.11
CA PRO A 16 -0.03 9.17 -7.87
C PRO A 16 1.11 8.75 -6.94
N ARG A 17 1.76 9.75 -6.33
CA ARG A 17 2.73 9.51 -5.28
C ARG A 17 2.07 8.78 -4.11
N PHE A 18 2.80 7.87 -3.47
CA PHE A 18 2.30 7.14 -2.32
C PHE A 18 3.41 6.93 -1.27
N GLU A 19 3.06 7.17 -0.02
CA GLU A 19 3.96 7.00 1.12
C GLU A 19 3.25 6.32 2.29
N ILE A 20 4.02 5.51 3.03
CA ILE A 20 3.64 4.97 4.33
C ILE A 20 4.62 5.53 5.35
N ARG A 21 4.12 6.14 6.43
CA ARG A 21 4.97 6.73 7.48
C ARG A 21 4.64 6.14 8.84
N CYS A 22 5.67 5.87 9.63
CA CYS A 22 5.59 5.54 11.05
C CYS A 22 6.49 6.53 11.79
N ASP A 23 5.92 7.40 12.62
CA ASP A 23 6.61 8.55 13.18
C ASP A 23 7.32 9.41 12.09
N SER A 24 8.65 9.47 12.14
CA SER A 24 9.49 10.18 11.15
C SER A 24 10.01 9.28 10.03
N GLN A 25 9.80 7.96 10.14
CA GLN A 25 10.32 6.97 9.22
C GLN A 25 9.35 6.75 8.05
N GLN A 26 9.87 6.78 6.81
CA GLN A 26 9.17 6.28 5.64
C GLN A 26 9.37 4.77 5.53
N LEU A 27 8.28 4.03 5.34
CA LEU A 27 8.28 2.57 5.22
C LEU A 27 8.31 2.15 3.75
N SER A 28 9.03 1.07 3.47
CA SER A 28 9.15 0.46 2.15
C SER A 28 7.90 -0.32 1.78
N TRP A 29 7.54 -0.30 0.49
CA TRP A 29 6.37 -1.01 -0.06
C TRP A 29 6.57 -1.47 -1.52
N LEU A 30 5.88 -2.56 -1.83
CA LEU A 30 5.57 -3.28 -3.07
C LEU A 30 4.44 -2.73 -3.96
N LYS A 31 4.70 -2.40 -5.23
CA LYS A 31 3.70 -2.39 -6.33
C LYS A 31 2.85 -3.65 -6.40
N GLY A 32 1.59 -3.67 -5.96
CA GLY A 32 0.64 -4.76 -6.24
C GLY A 32 -0.13 -4.59 -7.55
N ASP A 33 -1.23 -5.33 -7.69
CA ASP A 33 -2.16 -5.19 -8.81
C ASP A 33 -2.75 -3.78 -8.87
N SER A 34 -2.92 -3.29 -10.10
CA SER A 34 -3.45 -1.97 -10.37
C SER A 34 -4.41 -1.99 -11.56
N ASN A 35 -5.52 -1.30 -11.37
CA ASN A 35 -6.40 -0.87 -12.42
C ASN A 35 -6.38 0.66 -12.35
N PHE A 36 -5.50 1.35 -13.09
CA PHE A 36 -5.33 2.79 -12.91
C PHE A 36 -4.96 3.47 -14.22
N THR A 37 -5.76 4.45 -14.63
CA THR A 37 -5.51 5.26 -15.85
C THR A 37 -5.18 6.72 -15.54
N GLY A 38 -5.49 7.19 -14.34
CA GLY A 38 -5.39 8.61 -13.97
C GLY A 38 -6.38 9.51 -14.73
N LYS A 39 -7.29 8.95 -15.54
CA LYS A 39 -8.24 9.70 -16.37
C LYS A 39 -9.65 9.63 -15.78
N PRO A 40 -10.31 10.78 -15.58
CA PRO A 40 -11.70 10.81 -15.14
C PRO A 40 -12.61 10.09 -16.13
N GLY A 41 -13.41 9.13 -15.66
CA GLY A 41 -14.33 8.36 -16.50
C GLY A 41 -13.64 7.42 -17.49
N GLY A 42 -12.34 7.16 -17.33
CA GLY A 42 -11.61 6.18 -18.11
C GLY A 42 -12.20 4.78 -17.89
N ILE A 43 -12.63 4.12 -18.97
CA ILE A 43 -13.03 2.71 -18.93
C ILE A 43 -11.77 1.88 -19.14
N ILE A 44 -11.45 1.02 -18.17
CA ILE A 44 -10.22 0.23 -18.21
C ILE A 44 -10.50 -1.18 -18.72
N GLY A 45 -9.68 -1.63 -19.68
CA GLY A 45 -9.63 -3.01 -20.16
C GLY A 45 -8.29 -3.72 -19.90
N ASN A 46 -7.37 -3.08 -19.16
CA ASN A 46 -6.01 -3.56 -18.91
C ASN A 46 -5.64 -3.46 -17.43
N THR A 47 -5.61 -4.60 -16.75
CA THR A 47 -5.03 -4.75 -15.41
C THR A 47 -3.52 -4.80 -15.55
N MET A 48 -2.81 -3.88 -14.90
CA MET A 48 -1.36 -4.02 -14.74
C MET A 48 -1.11 -4.83 -13.48
N PHE A 49 -0.57 -6.03 -13.68
CA PHE A 49 -0.27 -6.96 -12.61
C PHE A 49 1.01 -6.57 -11.87
N GLY A 50 1.01 -6.76 -10.56
CA GLY A 50 2.15 -6.49 -9.69
C GLY A 50 2.41 -7.66 -8.74
N MET A 51 2.95 -7.35 -7.57
CA MET A 51 3.06 -8.31 -6.48
C MET A 51 1.70 -8.93 -6.14
N ASN A 52 1.77 -10.21 -5.80
CA ASN A 52 0.67 -11.00 -5.26
C ASN A 52 1.18 -11.84 -4.07
N GLY A 53 0.32 -12.69 -3.49
CA GLY A 53 0.66 -13.51 -2.32
C GLY A 53 1.88 -14.44 -2.52
N GLU A 54 2.20 -14.83 -3.75
CA GLU A 54 3.34 -15.70 -4.06
C GLU A 54 4.69 -14.97 -3.97
N HIS A 55 4.68 -13.64 -4.00
CA HIS A 55 5.89 -12.80 -4.04
C HIS A 55 6.26 -12.17 -2.69
N THR A 56 5.55 -12.53 -1.61
CA THR A 56 5.72 -11.91 -0.28
C THR A 56 7.12 -12.10 0.32
N ASN A 57 7.88 -13.07 -0.18
CA ASN A 57 9.29 -13.29 0.17
C ASN A 57 10.23 -12.16 -0.30
N LEU A 58 9.85 -11.37 -1.33
CA LEU A 58 10.66 -10.24 -1.80
C LEU A 58 10.44 -8.95 -0.99
N LEU A 59 9.46 -8.93 -0.08
CA LEU A 59 9.23 -7.79 0.83
C LEU A 59 10.22 -7.84 1.98
N GLU A 60 11.09 -6.83 2.07
CA GLU A 60 11.86 -6.57 3.27
C GLU A 60 10.95 -6.04 4.39
N PRO A 61 11.03 -6.58 5.62
CA PRO A 61 10.19 -6.13 6.72
C PRO A 61 10.61 -4.76 7.24
N ASN A 62 9.63 -3.87 7.37
CA ASN A 62 9.76 -2.61 8.09
C ASN A 62 9.66 -2.87 9.60
N ILE A 63 10.67 -2.47 10.37
CA ILE A 63 10.70 -2.66 11.81
C ILE A 63 9.87 -1.55 12.47
N VAL A 64 8.88 -1.93 13.29
CA VAL A 64 8.01 -1.00 14.00
C VAL A 64 7.70 -1.51 15.41
N LYS A 65 7.32 -0.60 16.31
CA LYS A 65 6.87 -0.96 17.66
C LYS A 65 5.42 -1.43 17.62
N PRO A 66 4.99 -2.29 18.57
CA PRO A 66 3.59 -2.63 18.73
C PRO A 66 2.72 -1.38 18.87
N GLU A 67 1.54 -1.40 18.25
CA GLU A 67 0.55 -0.33 18.32
C GLU A 67 1.08 1.05 17.85
N SER A 68 2.21 1.11 17.14
CA SER A 68 2.66 2.36 16.49
C SER A 68 1.67 2.78 15.42
N GLU A 69 1.39 4.08 15.33
CA GLU A 69 0.53 4.62 14.27
C GLU A 69 1.27 4.67 12.94
N LEU A 70 0.66 4.09 11.91
CA LEU A 70 1.10 4.20 10.52
C LEU A 70 0.12 5.06 9.76
N VAL A 71 0.64 6.03 9.01
CA VAL A 71 -0.13 6.97 8.20
C VAL A 71 0.11 6.68 6.72
N PHE A 72 -0.98 6.55 5.97
CA PHE A 72 -0.97 6.38 4.53
C PHE A 72 -1.25 7.72 3.84
N ALA A 73 -0.40 8.07 2.87
CA ALA A 73 -0.52 9.32 2.13
C ALA A 73 -0.45 9.05 0.63
N ALA A 74 -1.62 8.89 0.00
CA ALA A 74 -1.75 8.83 -1.44
C ALA A 74 -2.01 10.25 -1.99
N GLY A 75 -1.30 10.61 -3.04
CA GLY A 75 -1.45 11.89 -3.72
C GLY A 75 -2.82 12.04 -4.37
N ALA A 76 -3.38 13.25 -4.34
CA ALA A 76 -4.58 13.58 -5.11
C ALA A 76 -4.27 13.55 -6.61
N VAL A 77 -5.25 13.11 -7.41
CA VAL A 77 -5.15 13.06 -8.87
C VAL A 77 -6.19 14.02 -9.46
N PRO A 78 -5.79 15.02 -10.25
CA PRO A 78 -6.73 15.98 -10.82
C PRO A 78 -7.88 15.31 -11.59
N GLY A 79 -9.12 15.63 -11.21
CA GLY A 79 -10.33 15.11 -11.84
C GLY A 79 -10.81 13.74 -11.30
N LEU A 80 -10.07 13.12 -10.39
CA LEU A 80 -10.53 11.95 -9.63
C LEU A 80 -11.00 12.35 -8.22
N ASN A 81 -11.54 11.38 -7.48
CA ASN A 81 -11.96 11.57 -6.10
C ASN A 81 -10.74 11.59 -5.16
N ASN A 82 -11.00 11.98 -3.92
CA ASN A 82 -10.01 11.80 -2.84
C ASN A 82 -9.75 10.30 -2.64
N PRO A 83 -8.50 9.90 -2.33
CA PRO A 83 -8.15 8.51 -2.15
C PRO A 83 -8.89 7.88 -0.97
N GLU A 84 -9.52 6.75 -1.22
CA GLU A 84 -10.11 5.88 -0.21
C GLU A 84 -9.21 4.65 0.02
N TYR A 85 -9.15 4.19 1.27
CA TYR A 85 -8.19 3.18 1.69
C TYR A 85 -8.92 1.94 2.23
N LYS A 86 -8.46 0.77 1.82
CA LYS A 86 -8.84 -0.52 2.42
C LYS A 86 -7.56 -1.29 2.75
N LEU A 87 -7.50 -1.85 3.95
CA LEU A 87 -6.34 -2.59 4.41
C LEU A 87 -6.72 -4.03 4.68
N HIS A 88 -5.83 -4.92 4.26
CA HIS A 88 -5.92 -6.34 4.50
C HIS A 88 -4.62 -6.87 5.07
N ILE A 89 -4.71 -8.00 5.74
CA ILE A 89 -3.58 -8.76 6.25
C ILE A 89 -3.64 -10.18 5.70
N LEU A 90 -2.49 -10.73 5.34
CA LEU A 90 -2.35 -12.15 5.04
C LEU A 90 -2.04 -12.92 6.31
N ASP A 91 -2.80 -13.99 6.53
CA ASP A 91 -2.44 -14.97 7.53
C ASP A 91 -1.37 -15.96 7.01
N LYS A 92 -0.97 -16.89 7.89
CA LYS A 92 0.02 -17.94 7.60
C LYS A 92 -0.39 -18.88 6.46
N ASP A 93 -1.67 -18.95 6.13
CA ASP A 93 -2.24 -19.80 5.09
C ASP A 93 -2.48 -18.98 3.79
N ASN A 94 -1.95 -17.76 3.73
CA ASN A 94 -2.13 -16.76 2.67
C ASN A 94 -3.59 -16.37 2.43
N LEU A 95 -4.45 -16.51 3.45
CA LEU A 95 -5.82 -16.03 3.37
C LEU A 95 -5.87 -14.54 3.70
N VAL A 96 -6.60 -13.80 2.86
CA VAL A 96 -6.78 -12.36 2.99
C VAL A 96 -7.91 -12.09 3.99
N SER A 97 -7.62 -11.31 5.02
CA SER A 97 -8.62 -10.81 5.96
C SER A 97 -8.54 -9.29 6.08
N THR A 98 -9.67 -8.63 6.34
CA THR A 98 -9.71 -7.17 6.53
C THR A 98 -8.98 -6.78 7.80
N TYR A 99 -8.12 -5.77 7.71
CA TYR A 99 -7.46 -5.15 8.85
C TYR A 99 -8.06 -3.78 9.16
N PRO A 100 -8.24 -3.40 10.44
CA PRO A 100 -8.86 -2.13 10.79
C PRO A 100 -8.10 -0.90 10.27
N LEU A 101 -8.87 0.09 9.80
CA LEU A 101 -8.40 1.42 9.44
C LEU A 101 -9.23 2.48 10.14
N ASN A 102 -8.59 3.59 10.47
CA ASN A 102 -9.24 4.86 10.76
C ASN A 102 -8.88 5.85 9.65
N LYS A 103 -9.76 5.95 8.64
CA LYS A 103 -9.49 6.68 7.39
C LYS A 103 -8.20 6.20 6.72
N ASN A 104 -7.14 7.00 6.79
CA ASN A 104 -5.83 6.73 6.20
C ASN A 104 -4.78 6.33 7.25
N THR A 105 -5.21 5.86 8.43
CA THR A 105 -4.30 5.46 9.52
C THR A 105 -4.61 4.04 10.00
N MET A 106 -3.57 3.33 10.43
CA MET A 106 -3.67 2.05 11.14
C MET A 106 -2.79 2.07 12.39
N LEU A 107 -3.07 1.15 13.32
CA LEU A 107 -2.12 0.80 14.38
C LEU A 107 -1.41 -0.50 13.98
N ALA A 108 -0.09 -0.57 14.17
CA ALA A 108 0.66 -1.81 14.00
C ALA A 108 0.10 -2.92 14.91
N PRO A 109 0.19 -4.20 14.51
CA PRO A 109 -0.22 -5.31 15.35
C PRO A 109 0.39 -5.23 16.76
N LYS A 110 -0.39 -5.65 17.76
CA LYS A 110 0.02 -5.61 19.17
C LYS A 110 1.02 -6.71 19.55
N GLU A 111 0.93 -7.85 18.88
CA GLU A 111 1.78 -8.99 19.14
C GLU A 111 3.06 -8.90 18.30
N ASP A 112 4.15 -9.42 18.86
CA ASP A 112 5.42 -9.50 18.14
C ASP A 112 5.29 -10.51 17.00
N GLY A 113 5.85 -10.18 15.84
CA GLY A 113 5.74 -11.05 14.68
C GLY A 113 6.04 -10.36 13.36
N GLU A 114 6.03 -11.15 12.29
CA GLU A 114 6.10 -10.65 10.92
C GLU A 114 4.72 -10.72 10.27
N TYR A 115 4.31 -9.61 9.66
CA TYR A 115 2.97 -9.41 9.13
C TYR A 115 3.05 -8.88 7.71
N VAL A 116 2.30 -9.48 6.79
CA VAL A 116 2.18 -8.99 5.42
C VAL A 116 0.84 -8.29 5.27
N LEU A 117 0.90 -7.02 4.85
CA LEU A 117 -0.26 -6.17 4.68
C LEU A 117 -0.42 -5.74 3.22
N ILE A 118 -1.68 -5.59 2.83
CA ILE A 118 -2.09 -5.19 1.49
C ILE A 118 -3.01 -3.98 1.64
N LEU A 119 -2.56 -2.82 1.17
CA LEU A 119 -3.35 -1.59 1.14
C LEU A 119 -3.88 -1.37 -0.27
N SER A 120 -5.19 -1.41 -0.46
CA SER A 120 -5.84 -0.94 -1.67
C SER A 120 -6.16 0.55 -1.52
N VAL A 121 -5.75 1.35 -2.50
CA VAL A 121 -6.10 2.76 -2.62
C VAL A 121 -6.95 2.96 -3.87
N ASP A 122 -8.08 3.64 -3.72
CA ASP A 122 -9.05 3.89 -4.80
C ASP A 122 -9.31 5.39 -4.95
N TRP A 123 -9.19 5.92 -6.16
CA TRP A 123 -9.46 7.32 -6.51
C TRP A 123 -10.81 7.52 -7.22
N GLY A 124 -11.62 6.47 -7.35
CA GLY A 124 -12.95 6.52 -7.96
C GLY A 124 -12.97 7.00 -9.42
N ASN A 125 -14.13 7.54 -9.82
CA ASN A 125 -14.43 8.02 -11.19
C ASN A 125 -14.00 7.02 -12.29
N GLY A 126 -14.39 5.75 -12.08
CA GLY A 126 -13.92 4.58 -12.83
C GLY A 126 -13.30 3.56 -11.86
N ASP A 127 -12.70 2.49 -12.40
CA ASP A 127 -11.92 1.55 -11.60
C ASP A 127 -10.49 2.08 -11.45
N ASN A 128 -10.25 3.20 -10.75
CA ASN A 128 -8.89 3.73 -10.52
C ASN A 128 -8.38 3.29 -9.15
N SER A 129 -7.84 2.08 -9.07
CA SER A 129 -7.28 1.51 -7.85
C SER A 129 -5.88 0.94 -8.02
N ILE A 130 -5.08 1.03 -6.96
CA ILE A 130 -3.74 0.45 -6.87
C ILE A 130 -3.62 -0.27 -5.53
N SER A 131 -3.05 -1.47 -5.55
CA SER A 131 -2.69 -2.22 -4.34
C SER A 131 -1.22 -2.00 -4.01
N TYR A 132 -0.93 -1.82 -2.73
CA TYR A 132 0.42 -1.66 -2.19
C TYR A 132 0.67 -2.71 -1.11
N TRP A 133 1.75 -3.45 -1.27
CA TRP A 133 2.13 -4.54 -0.37
C TRP A 133 3.26 -4.10 0.54
N PHE A 134 3.17 -4.36 1.83
CA PHE A 134 4.26 -4.05 2.75
C PHE A 134 4.33 -5.08 3.85
N LYS A 135 5.52 -5.28 4.38
CA LYS A 135 5.76 -6.21 5.49
C LYS A 135 6.17 -5.42 6.72
N LEU A 136 5.60 -5.77 7.87
CA LEU A 136 5.99 -5.26 9.17
C LEU A 136 6.66 -6.36 9.97
N LYS A 137 7.74 -6.02 10.67
CA LYS A 137 8.26 -6.79 11.78
C LYS A 137 8.01 -6.01 13.07
N VAL A 138 7.03 -6.48 13.83
CA VAL A 138 6.67 -5.89 15.12
C VAL A 138 7.58 -6.49 16.18
N ASN A 139 8.30 -5.63 16.91
CA ASN A 139 9.12 -6.02 18.05
C ASN A 139 9.10 -4.94 19.14
N ARG A 140 9.09 -5.39 20.39
CA ARG A 140 9.12 -4.54 21.60
C ARG A 140 10.50 -3.95 21.88
#